data_AF-I7ZDG1-F1
#
_entry.id   AF-I7ZDG1-F1
#
_cell.length_a   1.000
_cell.length_b   1.000
_cell.length_c   1.000
_cell.angle_alpha   90.00
_cell.angle_beta   90.00
_cell.angle_gamma   90.00
#
_symmetry.space_group_name_H-M   'P 1'
#
loop_
_entity.id
_entity.type
_entity.pdbx_description
1 polymer ?
#
loop_
_entity_poly.entity_id
_entity_poly.type
_entity_poly.pdbx_seq_one_letter_code
_entity_poly.pdbx_strand_id
1 'polypeptide(L)'
;MKIIAKTLTMFAALSAFSLPQQAHAADDACLALKDFKLAGGRIDSVGTMTPPEPLDLGIKGVPPLPVLNTYCRVQGRLTPTPGSDIRIEVWLPPKEKWNGKFLGAGNAGYAGNFTSPYLFMGNAVGHGYASAGTDTGHVNGQMGDRAASGAGWALGQPEKVIDYGNRANHLTAAAAKSLVQAYYGNAPKYSYFQGCSNGGREALMEAQRYPEDYDGIIAGAPAYDWISLVAGMAWNTLARDALPDGMLPVAKLTVLQNAVLEQCDALDGVSDGWLDDPRRCAFDPGTVQCKSGDSDDCLSAAEVVAVRKIYSGPKTAAGKQIYPGFPPGSEAAQWNQWLTGAETDAAMFSTEYFRNMVFEKPDWELAQLNLDRDLPIARAKHDKIMVSNNPDLRAFAKRGGKLIMYHGWGDAAIPAQSTIAYRDAVRAKLGAAETDKFMQLYMVPGMNHCLGGPGPNDFDMIAAMERWVETKTPPKEIIAAKYANEYAGLLGLPPGDPVVSRPLCPYPQVALYKGQGSTDEAANFSCGLR
;
A
#
# COMPACT_ATOMS: atom_id res chain seq x y z
N MET A 1 44.38 -3.51 -29.90
CA MET A 1 44.87 -3.52 -31.29
C MET A 1 44.19 -4.65 -32.06
N LYS A 2 44.00 -4.49 -33.38
CA LYS A 2 43.97 -5.49 -34.49
C LYS A 2 43.96 -6.99 -34.08
N ILE A 3 43.17 -7.91 -34.67
CA ILE A 3 42.63 -8.01 -36.06
C ILE A 3 41.43 -9.01 -36.08
N ILE A 4 40.26 -8.71 -36.68
CA ILE A 4 39.71 -9.21 -37.98
C ILE A 4 39.56 -10.76 -38.08
N ALA A 5 38.42 -11.39 -38.46
CA ALA A 5 37.00 -10.98 -38.69
C ALA A 5 36.05 -12.25 -38.64
N LYS A 6 35.03 -12.62 -39.47
CA LYS A 6 34.61 -12.22 -40.84
C LYS A 6 33.22 -12.74 -41.36
N THR A 7 32.07 -12.40 -40.77
CA THR A 7 30.71 -12.52 -41.41
C THR A 7 29.69 -11.59 -40.70
N LEU A 8 28.62 -11.07 -41.33
CA LEU A 8 28.10 -11.19 -42.70
C LEU A 8 27.55 -9.81 -43.15
N THR A 9 27.61 -9.47 -44.45
CA THR A 9 27.11 -8.19 -44.97
C THR A 9 25.80 -8.35 -45.74
N MET A 10 24.66 -7.95 -45.15
CA MET A 10 23.48 -7.51 -45.90
C MET A 10 22.50 -6.73 -45.00
N PHE A 11 22.64 -5.40 -44.95
CA PHE A 11 21.58 -4.54 -44.44
C PHE A 11 20.54 -4.33 -45.54
N ALA A 12 19.48 -5.12 -45.51
CA ALA A 12 18.25 -4.77 -46.23
C ALA A 12 17.60 -3.57 -45.51
N ALA A 13 17.31 -2.50 -46.24
CA ALA A 13 16.56 -1.38 -45.69
C ALA A 13 15.09 -1.79 -45.49
N LEU A 14 14.74 -2.25 -44.29
CA LEU A 14 13.33 -2.34 -43.91
C LEU A 14 12.79 -0.92 -43.77
N SER A 15 12.08 -0.46 -44.80
CA SER A 15 11.16 0.67 -44.69
C SER A 15 10.25 0.44 -43.50
N ALA A 16 10.23 1.39 -42.56
CA ALA A 16 9.33 1.34 -41.42
C ALA A 16 7.88 1.49 -41.91
N PHE A 17 7.21 0.37 -42.14
CA PHE A 17 5.76 0.35 -42.30
C PHE A 17 5.13 0.72 -40.97
N SER A 18 4.85 2.01 -40.80
CA SER A 18 3.88 2.50 -39.83
C SER A 18 2.52 1.88 -40.15
N LEU A 19 2.23 0.75 -39.51
CA LEU A 19 0.89 0.16 -39.54
C LEU A 19 -0.10 1.25 -39.10
N PRO A 20 -1.22 1.46 -39.82
CA PRO A 20 -2.20 2.43 -39.39
C PRO A 20 -2.74 1.98 -38.03
N GLN A 21 -2.63 2.87 -37.04
CA GLN A 21 -3.17 2.64 -35.70
C GLN A 21 -4.69 2.45 -35.84
N GLN A 22 -5.14 1.19 -35.84
CA GLN A 22 -6.56 0.86 -35.94
C GLN A 22 -7.24 1.34 -34.66
N ALA A 23 -7.83 2.53 -34.74
CA ALA A 23 -8.84 2.99 -33.80
C ALA A 23 -10.01 2.02 -33.87
N HIS A 24 -9.98 1.00 -33.01
CA HIS A 24 -11.09 0.09 -32.84
C HIS A 24 -12.28 0.93 -32.39
N ALA A 25 -13.39 0.83 -33.11
CA ALA A 25 -14.59 1.56 -32.75
C ALA A 25 -15.01 1.10 -31.35
N ALA A 26 -14.93 2.02 -30.39
CA ALA A 26 -15.42 1.76 -29.04
C ALA A 26 -16.91 1.42 -29.11
N ASP A 27 -17.33 0.44 -28.32
CA ASP A 27 -18.72 0.00 -28.18
C ASP A 27 -19.66 1.23 -28.13
N ASP A 28 -20.75 1.23 -28.89
CA ASP A 28 -21.71 2.35 -28.92
C ASP A 28 -22.21 2.70 -27.51
N ALA A 29 -22.35 1.69 -26.63
CA ALA A 29 -22.71 1.92 -25.23
C ALA A 29 -21.56 2.55 -24.41
N CYS A 30 -20.31 2.34 -24.80
CA CYS A 30 -19.15 3.02 -24.21
C CYS A 30 -19.14 4.48 -24.66
N LEU A 31 -19.22 4.74 -25.97
CA LEU A 31 -19.25 6.09 -26.54
C LEU A 31 -20.43 6.93 -26.02
N ALA A 32 -21.58 6.31 -25.76
CA ALA A 32 -22.74 6.97 -25.14
C ALA A 32 -22.46 7.59 -23.76
N LEU A 33 -21.44 7.12 -23.03
CA LEU A 33 -21.05 7.71 -21.73
C LEU A 33 -20.37 9.08 -21.88
N LYS A 34 -19.89 9.46 -23.07
CA LYS A 34 -19.17 10.72 -23.31
C LYS A 34 -19.99 11.95 -22.91
N ASP A 35 -21.30 11.91 -23.13
CA ASP A 35 -22.22 12.99 -22.80
C ASP A 35 -22.85 12.85 -21.40
N PHE A 36 -22.50 11.82 -20.64
CA PHE A 36 -22.99 11.62 -19.28
C PHE A 36 -22.61 12.79 -18.35
N LYS A 37 -23.51 13.15 -17.43
CA LYS A 37 -23.32 14.30 -16.53
C LYS A 37 -23.03 13.82 -15.12
N LEU A 38 -21.77 13.86 -14.73
CA LEU A 38 -21.35 13.56 -13.36
C LEU A 38 -21.87 14.64 -12.41
N ALA A 39 -22.35 14.23 -11.23
CA ALA A 39 -22.72 15.16 -10.18
C ALA A 39 -21.47 15.93 -9.71
N GLY A 40 -21.50 17.27 -9.83
CA GLY A 40 -20.36 18.12 -9.48
C GLY A 40 -19.14 17.96 -10.40
N GLY A 41 -19.31 17.49 -11.63
CA GLY A 41 -18.18 17.21 -12.53
C GLY A 41 -18.55 17.05 -14.01
N ARG A 42 -17.61 16.47 -14.77
CA ARG A 42 -17.78 16.17 -16.21
C ARG A 42 -16.94 14.95 -16.62
N ILE A 43 -17.25 14.42 -17.80
CA ILE A 43 -16.39 13.48 -18.53
C ILE A 43 -15.36 14.30 -19.33
N ASP A 44 -14.09 13.92 -19.26
CA ASP A 44 -12.99 14.48 -20.05
C ASP A 44 -12.69 13.61 -21.29
N SER A 45 -12.78 12.28 -21.17
CA SER A 45 -12.64 11.35 -22.30
C SER A 45 -13.40 10.03 -22.10
N VAL A 46 -13.70 9.34 -23.19
CA VAL A 46 -14.14 7.93 -23.19
C VAL A 46 -13.53 7.20 -24.39
N GLY A 47 -13.10 5.96 -24.19
CA GLY A 47 -12.66 5.05 -25.26
C GLY A 47 -12.65 3.60 -24.78
N THR A 48 -12.53 2.64 -25.71
CA THR A 48 -12.31 1.22 -25.37
C THR A 48 -10.82 0.94 -25.42
N MET A 49 -10.28 0.36 -24.34
CA MET A 49 -8.94 -0.23 -24.31
C MET A 49 -9.04 -1.69 -24.78
N THR A 50 -8.13 -2.16 -25.64
CA THR A 50 -8.07 -3.56 -26.10
C THR A 50 -6.67 -4.17 -25.93
N PRO A 51 -6.52 -5.47 -25.58
CA PRO A 51 -5.21 -6.10 -25.51
C PRO A 51 -4.52 -6.18 -26.89
N PRO A 52 -3.21 -5.90 -27.02
CA PRO A 52 -2.24 -5.58 -25.96
C PRO A 52 -1.85 -4.09 -25.93
N GLU A 53 -2.82 -3.17 -25.97
CA GLU A 53 -2.55 -1.72 -25.93
C GLU A 53 -1.73 -1.30 -24.69
N PRO A 54 -0.83 -0.31 -24.83
CA PRO A 54 0.05 0.12 -23.73
C PRO A 54 -0.71 0.95 -22.68
N LEU A 55 -0.59 0.53 -21.42
CA LEU A 55 -0.95 1.29 -20.23
C LEU A 55 0.33 1.75 -19.52
N ASP A 56 0.58 3.06 -19.52
CA ASP A 56 1.60 3.66 -18.65
C ASP A 56 1.12 3.59 -17.20
N LEU A 57 1.84 2.81 -16.37
CA LEU A 57 1.59 2.72 -14.94
C LEU A 57 2.10 3.95 -14.16
N GLY A 58 2.87 4.84 -14.79
CA GLY A 58 3.44 6.01 -14.14
C GLY A 58 4.55 5.64 -13.15
N ILE A 59 5.32 4.59 -13.42
CA ILE A 59 6.47 4.17 -12.60
C ILE A 59 7.77 4.56 -13.32
N LYS A 60 8.65 5.30 -12.64
CA LYS A 60 9.87 5.86 -13.22
C LYS A 60 10.80 4.76 -13.75
N GLY A 61 11.06 4.78 -15.06
CA GLY A 61 11.96 3.83 -15.73
C GLY A 61 11.32 2.48 -16.10
N VAL A 62 10.05 2.24 -15.76
CA VAL A 62 9.30 1.08 -16.22
C VAL A 62 8.55 1.45 -17.50
N PRO A 63 8.64 0.68 -18.60
CA PRO A 63 7.86 0.94 -19.81
C PRO A 63 6.36 0.66 -19.58
N PRO A 64 5.46 1.24 -20.39
CA PRO A 64 4.05 0.87 -20.38
C PRO A 64 3.83 -0.64 -20.52
N LEU A 65 2.97 -1.20 -19.68
CA LEU A 65 2.61 -2.62 -19.71
C LEU A 65 1.38 -2.85 -20.60
N PRO A 66 1.20 -4.01 -21.22
CA PRO A 66 0.02 -4.29 -22.03
C PRO A 66 -1.24 -4.39 -21.15
N VAL A 67 -2.36 -3.80 -21.59
CA VAL A 67 -3.67 -4.12 -20.99
C VAL A 67 -4.00 -5.59 -21.27
N LEU A 68 -4.38 -6.33 -20.21
CA LEU A 68 -4.61 -7.77 -20.28
C LEU A 68 -6.05 -8.14 -20.66
N ASN A 69 -6.98 -7.17 -20.57
CA ASN A 69 -8.41 -7.36 -20.81
C ASN A 69 -8.98 -6.17 -21.59
N THR A 70 -10.08 -6.39 -22.33
CA THR A 70 -10.83 -5.32 -22.99
C THR A 70 -11.76 -4.63 -22.00
N TYR A 71 -11.83 -3.29 -22.02
CA TYR A 71 -12.76 -2.51 -21.20
C TYR A 71 -13.05 -1.13 -21.78
N CYS A 72 -14.23 -0.59 -21.48
CA CYS A 72 -14.53 0.82 -21.68
C CYS A 72 -13.84 1.64 -20.56
N ARG A 73 -12.97 2.57 -20.94
CA ARG A 73 -12.26 3.50 -20.06
C ARG A 73 -12.90 4.87 -20.15
N VAL A 74 -13.42 5.33 -19.02
CA VAL A 74 -14.01 6.65 -18.84
C VAL A 74 -13.07 7.49 -17.98
N GLN A 75 -12.55 8.60 -18.51
CA GLN A 75 -11.77 9.57 -17.74
C GLN A 75 -12.65 10.78 -17.42
N GLY A 76 -12.73 11.16 -16.16
CA GLY A 76 -13.62 12.22 -15.68
C GLY A 76 -12.96 13.13 -14.66
N ARG A 77 -13.69 14.17 -14.27
CA ARG A 77 -13.22 15.19 -13.34
C ARG A 77 -14.33 15.71 -12.47
N LEU A 78 -14.08 15.82 -11.17
CA LEU A 78 -14.99 16.32 -10.16
C LEU A 78 -14.43 17.60 -9.52
N THR A 79 -15.26 18.62 -9.40
CA THR A 79 -14.91 19.94 -8.84
C THR A 79 -15.96 20.33 -7.77
N PRO A 80 -16.02 19.62 -6.63
CA PRO A 80 -17.05 19.82 -5.60
C PRO A 80 -16.99 21.18 -4.90
N THR A 81 -15.82 21.83 -4.89
CA THR A 81 -15.60 23.18 -4.34
C THR A 81 -14.61 23.97 -5.21
N PRO A 82 -14.60 25.31 -5.16
CA PRO A 82 -13.53 26.11 -5.75
C PRO A 82 -12.17 25.73 -5.14
N GLY A 83 -11.24 25.24 -5.96
CA GLY A 83 -9.91 24.74 -5.55
C GLY A 83 -9.75 23.22 -5.66
N SER A 84 -10.86 22.47 -5.64
CA SER A 84 -10.87 21.03 -5.97
C SER A 84 -10.63 20.81 -7.46
N ASP A 85 -9.81 19.81 -7.80
CA ASP A 85 -9.65 19.32 -9.19
C ASP A 85 -9.31 17.82 -9.14
N ILE A 86 -10.34 17.00 -8.89
CA ILE A 86 -10.21 15.55 -8.71
C ILE A 86 -10.34 14.89 -10.07
N ARG A 87 -9.27 14.27 -10.59
CA ARG A 87 -9.39 13.36 -11.74
C ARG A 87 -9.88 12.01 -11.25
N ILE A 88 -10.76 11.38 -12.03
CA ILE A 88 -11.24 10.03 -11.79
C ILE A 88 -11.08 9.20 -13.07
N GLU A 89 -10.85 7.90 -12.90
CA GLU A 89 -11.02 6.92 -13.99
C GLU A 89 -11.99 5.84 -13.56
N VAL A 90 -12.83 5.39 -14.49
CA VAL A 90 -13.74 4.27 -14.32
C VAL A 90 -13.53 3.31 -15.48
N TRP A 91 -13.22 2.06 -15.18
CA TRP A 91 -12.99 0.99 -16.16
C TRP A 91 -14.14 -0.01 -16.07
N LEU A 92 -14.83 -0.21 -17.20
CA LEU A 92 -16.06 -0.97 -17.30
C LEU A 92 -15.82 -2.14 -18.28
N PRO A 93 -15.69 -3.40 -17.82
CA PRO A 93 -15.60 -4.55 -18.74
C PRO A 93 -16.88 -4.68 -19.59
N PRO A 94 -16.81 -5.33 -20.76
CA PRO A 94 -17.97 -5.62 -21.61
C PRO A 94 -19.16 -6.21 -20.84
N LYS A 95 -20.37 -5.96 -21.32
CA LYS A 95 -21.61 -6.25 -20.56
C LYS A 95 -21.81 -7.74 -20.29
N GLU A 96 -21.31 -8.60 -21.17
CA GLU A 96 -21.28 -10.06 -21.05
C GLU A 96 -20.12 -10.60 -20.19
N LYS A 97 -19.21 -9.72 -19.74
CA LYS A 97 -18.10 -10.01 -18.82
C LYS A 97 -18.30 -9.43 -17.42
N TRP A 98 -19.22 -8.48 -17.25
CA TRP A 98 -19.45 -7.84 -15.95
C TRP A 98 -20.11 -8.82 -14.96
N ASN A 99 -19.44 -9.02 -13.83
CA ASN A 99 -19.85 -9.95 -12.76
C ASN A 99 -20.91 -9.37 -11.80
N GLY A 100 -21.40 -8.15 -12.07
CA GLY A 100 -22.36 -7.43 -11.22
C GLY A 100 -21.73 -6.68 -10.04
N LYS A 101 -20.40 -6.61 -9.93
CA LYS A 101 -19.67 -6.04 -8.79
C LYS A 101 -18.89 -4.78 -9.18
N PHE A 102 -18.57 -3.96 -8.18
CA PHE A 102 -17.76 -2.75 -8.32
C PHE A 102 -16.54 -2.79 -7.38
N LEU A 103 -15.38 -2.29 -7.81
CA LEU A 103 -14.18 -2.13 -6.98
C LEU A 103 -13.62 -0.71 -7.05
N GLY A 104 -13.61 0.00 -5.92
CA GLY A 104 -12.81 1.21 -5.72
C GLY A 104 -11.36 0.88 -5.38
N ALA A 105 -10.42 1.62 -5.95
CA ALA A 105 -8.98 1.39 -5.82
C ALA A 105 -8.26 2.58 -5.17
N GLY A 106 -7.56 2.31 -4.06
CA GLY A 106 -6.82 3.33 -3.30
C GLY A 106 -5.42 3.65 -3.83
N ASN A 107 -4.88 4.77 -3.37
CA ASN A 107 -3.59 5.33 -3.81
C ASN A 107 -2.41 4.85 -2.94
N ALA A 108 -1.21 5.41 -3.15
CA ALA A 108 -0.03 5.22 -2.31
C ALA A 108 0.69 6.54 -2.07
N GLY A 109 1.48 6.63 -0.99
CA GLY A 109 2.23 7.84 -0.64
C GLY A 109 1.34 9.10 -0.53
N TYR A 110 1.78 10.19 -1.16
CA TYR A 110 0.99 11.43 -1.27
C TYR A 110 -0.07 11.40 -2.39
N ALA A 111 -0.25 10.28 -3.10
CA ALA A 111 -1.13 10.16 -4.27
C ALA A 111 -0.76 11.15 -5.40
N GLY A 112 -1.73 11.74 -6.10
CA GLY A 112 -1.52 12.65 -7.24
C GLY A 112 -1.30 11.96 -8.59
N ASN A 113 -1.26 10.62 -8.60
CA ASN A 113 -1.15 9.77 -9.78
C ASN A 113 -2.01 8.50 -9.63
N PHE A 114 -2.17 7.77 -10.74
CA PHE A 114 -3.00 6.56 -10.83
C PHE A 114 -2.22 5.24 -10.71
N THR A 115 -0.94 5.27 -10.29
CA THR A 115 -0.07 4.07 -10.30
C THR A 115 -0.65 2.91 -9.50
N SER A 116 -0.93 3.12 -8.20
CA SER A 116 -1.55 2.08 -7.37
C SER A 116 -3.00 1.77 -7.75
N PRO A 117 -3.86 2.76 -8.08
CA PRO A 117 -5.18 2.49 -8.63
C PRO A 117 -5.17 1.54 -9.83
N TYR A 118 -4.32 1.75 -10.84
CA TYR A 118 -4.26 0.90 -12.03
C TYR A 118 -3.92 -0.57 -11.72
N LEU A 119 -3.08 -0.85 -10.71
CA LEU A 119 -2.75 -2.21 -10.30
C LEU A 119 -3.99 -2.96 -9.78
N PHE A 120 -4.76 -2.33 -8.88
CA PHE A 120 -6.00 -2.92 -8.36
C PHE A 120 -7.12 -2.95 -9.43
N MET A 121 -7.27 -1.87 -10.20
CA MET A 121 -8.28 -1.75 -11.27
C MET A 121 -8.06 -2.79 -12.38
N GLY A 122 -6.81 -3.04 -12.78
CA GLY A 122 -6.46 -4.02 -13.82
C GLY A 122 -6.76 -5.45 -13.41
N ASN A 123 -6.44 -5.83 -12.16
CA ASN A 123 -6.81 -7.13 -11.60
C ASN A 123 -8.34 -7.27 -11.53
N ALA A 124 -9.04 -6.27 -10.99
CA ALA A 124 -10.49 -6.30 -10.83
C ALA A 124 -11.24 -6.43 -12.17
N VAL A 125 -10.85 -5.68 -13.20
CA VAL A 125 -11.42 -5.79 -14.56
C VAL A 125 -11.18 -7.17 -15.16
N GLY A 126 -10.02 -7.79 -14.92
CA GLY A 126 -9.75 -9.18 -15.32
C GLY A 126 -10.66 -10.21 -14.64
N HIS A 127 -11.12 -9.93 -13.42
CA HIS A 127 -12.13 -10.72 -12.71
C HIS A 127 -13.58 -10.26 -13.00
N GLY A 128 -13.79 -9.42 -14.01
CA GLY A 128 -15.12 -8.98 -14.48
C GLY A 128 -15.75 -7.87 -13.64
N TYR A 129 -15.02 -7.20 -12.76
CA TYR A 129 -15.53 -6.04 -12.02
C TYR A 129 -15.57 -4.79 -12.90
N ALA A 130 -16.56 -3.94 -12.67
CA ALA A 130 -16.37 -2.51 -12.91
C ALA A 130 -15.42 -1.95 -11.84
N SER A 131 -14.44 -1.13 -12.20
CA SER A 131 -13.50 -0.56 -11.22
C SER A 131 -13.30 0.94 -11.39
N ALA A 132 -12.89 1.62 -10.33
CA ALA A 132 -12.59 3.05 -10.38
C ALA A 132 -11.48 3.46 -9.41
N GLY A 133 -10.82 4.57 -9.73
CA GLY A 133 -9.78 5.19 -8.93
C GLY A 133 -9.66 6.68 -9.21
N THR A 134 -8.79 7.36 -8.47
CA THR A 134 -8.62 8.82 -8.53
C THR A 134 -7.16 9.23 -8.36
N ASP A 135 -6.83 10.48 -8.71
CA ASP A 135 -5.58 11.12 -8.33
C ASP A 135 -5.62 11.77 -6.92
N THR A 136 -6.80 11.83 -6.31
CA THR A 136 -7.10 12.52 -5.04
C THR A 136 -6.99 14.05 -5.05
N GLY A 137 -7.33 14.70 -6.17
CA GLY A 137 -7.52 16.16 -6.22
C GLY A 137 -6.31 16.98 -6.65
N HIS A 138 -5.21 16.34 -7.04
CA HIS A 138 -3.94 17.01 -7.35
C HIS A 138 -3.06 16.16 -8.31
N VAL A 139 -1.92 16.72 -8.72
CA VAL A 139 -0.97 16.07 -9.63
C VAL A 139 0.39 15.95 -8.95
N ASN A 140 0.96 14.74 -8.96
CA ASN A 140 2.35 14.46 -8.60
C ASN A 140 3.06 13.75 -9.75
N GLY A 141 4.38 13.57 -9.61
CA GLY A 141 5.22 12.81 -10.53
C GLY A 141 4.97 11.29 -10.50
N GLN A 142 5.83 10.59 -11.22
CA GLN A 142 5.82 9.13 -11.31
C GLN A 142 6.26 8.47 -10.00
N MET A 143 5.71 7.30 -9.69
CA MET A 143 6.19 6.47 -8.59
C MET A 143 7.68 6.12 -8.81
N GLY A 144 8.51 6.29 -7.78
CA GLY A 144 9.97 6.20 -7.89
C GLY A 144 10.65 7.52 -8.28
N ASP A 145 9.91 8.59 -8.57
CA ASP A 145 10.46 9.94 -8.71
C ASP A 145 10.29 10.76 -7.43
N ARG A 146 11.13 10.48 -6.42
CA ARG A 146 11.05 11.08 -5.08
C ARG A 146 10.93 12.61 -5.12
N ALA A 147 11.75 13.28 -5.94
CA ALA A 147 11.75 14.74 -6.10
C ALA A 147 10.44 15.34 -6.65
N ALA A 148 9.54 14.51 -7.18
CA ALA A 148 8.22 14.90 -7.69
C ALA A 148 7.06 14.18 -6.98
N SER A 149 7.32 13.37 -5.94
CA SER A 149 6.32 12.54 -5.22
C SER A 149 5.94 13.08 -3.83
N GLY A 150 6.31 14.33 -3.55
CA GLY A 150 6.17 14.98 -2.24
C GLY A 150 4.79 15.57 -1.93
N ALA A 151 4.77 16.53 -0.99
CA ALA A 151 3.59 17.31 -0.60
C ALA A 151 3.66 18.78 -1.03
N GLY A 152 4.61 19.18 -1.88
CA GLY A 152 4.71 20.55 -2.40
C GLY A 152 3.41 21.08 -3.03
N TRP A 153 2.57 20.20 -3.58
CA TRP A 153 1.23 20.52 -4.10
C TRP A 153 0.24 21.05 -3.06
N ALA A 154 0.48 20.81 -1.76
CA ALA A 154 -0.46 21.12 -0.69
C ALA A 154 -0.34 22.57 -0.16
N LEU A 155 0.78 23.24 -0.44
CA LEU A 155 1.09 24.56 0.10
C LEU A 155 0.04 25.60 -0.35
N GLY A 156 -0.76 26.10 0.60
CA GLY A 156 -1.86 27.03 0.31
C GLY A 156 -3.03 26.41 -0.47
N GLN A 157 -3.16 25.08 -0.50
CA GLN A 157 -4.20 24.34 -1.24
C GLN A 157 -5.12 23.52 -0.30
N PRO A 158 -5.83 24.15 0.66
CA PRO A 158 -6.57 23.43 1.70
C PRO A 158 -7.65 22.49 1.16
N GLU A 159 -8.32 22.85 0.06
CA GLU A 159 -9.32 21.98 -0.57
C GLU A 159 -8.69 20.71 -1.18
N LYS A 160 -7.46 20.77 -1.70
CA LYS A 160 -6.74 19.59 -2.19
C LYS A 160 -6.31 18.68 -1.04
N VAL A 161 -5.99 19.24 0.12
CA VAL A 161 -5.72 18.46 1.36
C VAL A 161 -7.01 17.78 1.85
N ILE A 162 -8.19 18.36 1.62
CA ILE A 162 -9.49 17.73 1.90
C ILE A 162 -9.82 16.61 0.88
N ASP A 163 -9.51 16.83 -0.41
CA ASP A 163 -9.63 15.83 -1.47
C ASP A 163 -8.79 14.58 -1.15
N TYR A 164 -7.49 14.77 -0.90
CA TYR A 164 -6.54 13.73 -0.45
C TYR A 164 -6.96 13.09 0.88
N GLY A 165 -7.39 13.91 1.84
CA GLY A 165 -7.73 13.43 3.17
C GLY A 165 -8.91 12.47 3.18
N ASN A 166 -10.01 12.80 2.49
CA ASN A 166 -11.25 12.05 2.55
C ASN A 166 -12.20 12.20 1.35
N ARG A 167 -12.23 13.36 0.67
CA ARG A 167 -13.35 13.69 -0.22
C ARG A 167 -13.27 13.00 -1.59
N ALA A 168 -12.07 12.70 -2.10
CA ALA A 168 -11.92 12.21 -3.47
C ALA A 168 -12.44 10.78 -3.67
N ASN A 169 -12.15 9.84 -2.77
CA ASN A 169 -12.54 8.44 -2.93
C ASN A 169 -14.07 8.26 -2.83
N HIS A 170 -14.72 8.81 -1.81
CA HIS A 170 -16.18 8.93 -1.72
C HIS A 170 -16.86 9.46 -3.00
N LEU A 171 -16.41 10.63 -3.50
CA LEU A 171 -17.00 11.21 -4.71
C LEU A 171 -16.71 10.38 -5.97
N THR A 172 -15.57 9.69 -6.03
CA THR A 172 -15.23 8.71 -7.07
C THR A 172 -16.16 7.50 -7.01
N ALA A 173 -16.47 6.99 -5.82
CA ALA A 173 -17.40 5.89 -5.62
C ALA A 173 -18.81 6.25 -6.12
N ALA A 174 -19.32 7.42 -5.74
CA ALA A 174 -20.62 7.93 -6.19
C ALA A 174 -20.66 8.14 -7.72
N ALA A 175 -19.64 8.77 -8.29
CA ALA A 175 -19.52 8.99 -9.74
C ALA A 175 -19.45 7.66 -10.51
N ALA A 176 -18.60 6.73 -10.08
CA ALA A 176 -18.43 5.43 -10.72
C ALA A 176 -19.72 4.60 -10.69
N LYS A 177 -20.41 4.52 -9.54
CA LYS A 177 -21.70 3.81 -9.43
C LYS A 177 -22.76 4.38 -10.39
N SER A 178 -22.78 5.70 -10.59
CA SER A 178 -23.68 6.33 -11.57
C SER A 178 -23.35 5.95 -13.01
N LEU A 179 -22.06 5.81 -13.36
CA LEU A 179 -21.60 5.35 -14.68
C LEU A 179 -21.86 3.85 -14.89
N VAL A 180 -21.68 3.01 -13.86
CA VAL A 180 -22.05 1.57 -13.89
C VAL A 180 -23.54 1.41 -14.17
N GLN A 181 -24.40 2.14 -13.44
CA GLN A 181 -25.85 2.15 -13.65
C GLN A 181 -26.24 2.65 -15.05
N ALA A 182 -25.50 3.61 -15.62
CA ALA A 182 -25.72 4.09 -16.99
C ALA A 182 -25.30 3.07 -18.07
N TYR A 183 -24.15 2.41 -17.89
CA TYR A 183 -23.59 1.50 -18.88
C TYR A 183 -24.28 0.13 -18.90
N TYR A 184 -24.48 -0.50 -17.74
CA TYR A 184 -25.09 -1.84 -17.62
C TYR A 184 -26.61 -1.82 -17.38
N GLY A 185 -27.22 -0.64 -17.21
CA GLY A 185 -28.63 -0.50 -16.85
C GLY A 185 -28.96 -0.96 -15.42
N ASN A 186 -27.96 -1.35 -14.62
CA ASN A 186 -28.12 -1.85 -13.25
C ASN A 186 -26.97 -1.32 -12.38
N ALA A 187 -27.27 -0.98 -11.12
CA ALA A 187 -26.27 -0.65 -10.10
C ALA A 187 -25.46 -1.91 -9.69
N PRO A 188 -24.26 -1.77 -9.08
CA PRO A 188 -23.53 -2.90 -8.53
C PRO A 188 -24.36 -3.64 -7.47
N LYS A 189 -24.39 -4.97 -7.54
CA LYS A 189 -24.98 -5.84 -6.50
C LYS A 189 -24.17 -5.78 -5.20
N TYR A 190 -22.85 -5.64 -5.32
CA TYR A 190 -21.90 -5.45 -4.23
C TYR A 190 -20.81 -4.45 -4.65
N SER A 191 -20.39 -3.60 -3.72
CA SER A 191 -19.28 -2.67 -3.88
C SER A 191 -18.12 -3.06 -2.96
N TYR A 192 -16.90 -3.09 -3.48
CA TYR A 192 -15.68 -3.42 -2.75
C TYR A 192 -14.67 -2.27 -2.82
N PHE A 193 -13.82 -2.10 -1.82
CA PHE A 193 -12.66 -1.20 -1.90
C PHE A 193 -11.37 -1.96 -1.56
N GLN A 194 -10.30 -1.70 -2.30
CA GLN A 194 -8.98 -2.23 -2.01
C GLN A 194 -7.91 -1.13 -2.12
N GLY A 195 -7.08 -1.02 -1.09
CA GLY A 195 -5.91 -0.16 -1.09
C GLY A 195 -4.88 -0.63 -0.08
N CYS A 196 -3.63 -0.23 -0.29
CA CYS A 196 -2.53 -0.49 0.64
C CYS A 196 -1.72 0.79 0.91
N SER A 197 -0.99 0.89 2.02
CA SER A 197 -0.26 2.09 2.43
C SER A 197 -1.22 3.27 2.70
N ASN A 198 -1.06 4.40 2.02
CA ASN A 198 -2.07 5.46 1.96
C ASN A 198 -3.45 4.94 1.49
N GLY A 199 -3.51 4.01 0.54
CA GLY A 199 -4.75 3.34 0.13
C GLY A 199 -5.39 2.52 1.27
N GLY A 200 -4.60 2.05 2.24
CA GLY A 200 -5.12 1.43 3.46
C GLY A 200 -5.67 2.45 4.46
N ARG A 201 -5.10 3.67 4.52
CA ARG A 201 -5.68 4.81 5.26
C ARG A 201 -7.01 5.24 4.64
N GLU A 202 -7.07 5.30 3.31
CA GLU A 202 -8.27 5.60 2.53
C GLU A 202 -9.36 4.54 2.75
N ALA A 203 -9.01 3.25 2.65
CA ALA A 203 -9.91 2.14 2.96
C ALA A 203 -10.57 2.29 4.36
N LEU A 204 -9.80 2.66 5.37
CA LEU A 204 -10.32 2.92 6.72
C LEU A 204 -11.08 4.25 6.85
N MET A 205 -10.75 5.27 6.04
CA MET A 205 -11.52 6.51 5.96
C MET A 205 -12.92 6.25 5.40
N GLU A 206 -13.03 5.49 4.31
CA GLU A 206 -14.32 5.05 3.75
C GLU A 206 -15.12 4.27 4.81
N ALA A 207 -14.51 3.28 5.48
CA ALA A 207 -15.16 2.50 6.55
C ALA A 207 -15.65 3.34 7.76
N GLN A 208 -14.98 4.46 8.07
CA GLN A 208 -15.27 5.32 9.23
C GLN A 208 -16.23 6.48 8.90
N ARG A 209 -16.21 6.99 7.67
CA ARG A 209 -16.82 8.27 7.27
C ARG A 209 -17.86 8.14 6.16
N TYR A 210 -17.72 7.14 5.29
CA TYR A 210 -18.60 6.87 4.16
C TYR A 210 -19.02 5.38 4.16
N PRO A 211 -19.56 4.86 5.27
CA PRO A 211 -19.80 3.43 5.45
C PRO A 211 -20.76 2.84 4.41
N GLU A 212 -21.63 3.67 3.82
CA GLU A 212 -22.53 3.31 2.73
C GLU A 212 -21.82 2.95 1.41
N ASP A 213 -20.56 3.37 1.20
CA ASP A 213 -19.95 3.25 -0.12
C ASP A 213 -19.46 1.84 -0.48
N TYR A 214 -19.12 1.00 0.51
CA TYR A 214 -18.58 -0.33 0.24
C TYR A 214 -19.14 -1.39 1.19
N ASP A 215 -19.37 -2.59 0.68
CA ASP A 215 -19.85 -3.75 1.41
C ASP A 215 -18.68 -4.63 1.89
N GLY A 216 -17.54 -4.57 1.19
CA GLY A 216 -16.27 -5.17 1.58
C GLY A 216 -15.10 -4.20 1.41
N ILE A 217 -14.25 -4.05 2.41
CA ILE A 217 -13.11 -3.11 2.42
C ILE A 217 -11.83 -3.86 2.79
N ILE A 218 -10.81 -3.74 1.94
CA ILE A 218 -9.48 -4.34 2.13
C ILE A 218 -8.48 -3.22 2.39
N ALA A 219 -7.89 -3.22 3.60
CA ALA A 219 -6.94 -2.22 4.07
C ALA A 219 -5.56 -2.85 4.34
N GLY A 220 -4.70 -2.86 3.32
CA GLY A 220 -3.31 -3.29 3.44
C GLY A 220 -2.42 -2.22 4.07
N ALA A 221 -1.47 -2.62 4.91
CA ALA A 221 -0.48 -1.76 5.58
C ALA A 221 -0.96 -0.32 5.85
N PRO A 222 -2.07 -0.12 6.59
CA PRO A 222 -2.79 1.15 6.52
C PRO A 222 -2.07 2.29 7.23
N ALA A 223 -1.83 3.40 6.52
CA ALA A 223 -1.30 4.66 7.05
C ALA A 223 -2.32 5.45 7.92
N TYR A 224 -3.12 4.72 8.71
CA TYR A 224 -4.40 5.16 9.27
C TYR A 224 -4.27 6.38 10.18
N ASP A 225 -3.28 6.39 11.07
CA ASP A 225 -2.93 7.56 11.88
C ASP A 225 -1.76 8.32 11.27
N TRP A 226 -2.04 8.94 10.12
CA TRP A 226 -1.08 9.69 9.31
C TRP A 226 -0.18 10.63 10.13
N ILE A 227 -0.75 11.31 11.12
CA ILE A 227 -0.06 12.35 11.91
C ILE A 227 0.93 11.74 12.91
N SER A 228 0.60 10.59 13.51
CA SER A 228 1.58 9.83 14.30
C SER A 228 2.58 9.07 13.41
N LEU A 229 2.20 8.63 12.21
CA LEU A 229 3.10 7.98 11.24
C LEU A 229 4.22 8.93 10.79
N VAL A 230 3.89 10.13 10.31
CA VAL A 230 4.90 11.12 9.86
C VAL A 230 5.76 11.64 11.01
N ALA A 231 5.28 11.59 12.25
CA ALA A 231 6.09 11.83 13.45
C ALA A 231 7.07 10.67 13.76
N GLY A 232 6.68 9.42 13.48
CA GLY A 232 7.56 8.26 13.51
C GLY A 232 8.63 8.30 12.42
N MET A 233 8.24 8.68 11.20
CA MET A 233 9.17 8.95 10.10
C MET A 233 10.20 10.01 10.49
N ALA A 234 9.75 11.16 11.01
CA ALA A 234 10.63 12.23 11.48
C ALA A 234 11.61 11.76 12.57
N TRP A 235 11.14 10.97 13.53
CA TRP A 235 11.97 10.41 14.60
C TRP A 235 13.08 9.49 14.08
N ASN A 236 12.77 8.67 13.07
CA ASN A 236 13.74 7.78 12.45
C ASN A 236 14.75 8.56 11.59
N THR A 237 14.29 9.55 10.82
CA THR A 237 15.16 10.47 10.08
C THR A 237 16.12 11.20 11.02
N LEU A 238 15.64 11.79 12.10
CA LEU A 238 16.48 12.46 13.10
C LEU A 238 17.36 11.49 13.94
N ALA A 239 17.07 10.19 13.93
CA ALA A 239 17.95 9.17 14.50
C ALA A 239 19.10 8.82 13.55
N ARG A 240 18.82 8.75 12.24
CA ARG A 240 19.79 8.57 11.15
C ARG A 240 20.70 9.80 10.99
N ASP A 241 20.15 11.00 11.02
CA ASP A 241 20.88 12.27 10.82
C ASP A 241 21.85 12.60 11.96
N ALA A 242 21.74 11.87 13.08
CA ALA A 242 22.69 11.93 14.20
C ALA A 242 23.89 10.97 14.03
N LEU A 243 23.96 10.19 12.95
CA LEU A 243 25.11 9.36 12.59
C LEU A 243 26.17 10.21 11.85
N PRO A 244 27.48 9.93 11.99
CA PRO A 244 28.54 10.74 11.38
C PRO A 244 28.40 10.92 9.85
N ASP A 245 27.98 9.87 9.15
CA ASP A 245 27.81 9.86 7.70
C ASP A 245 26.36 10.15 7.25
N GLY A 246 25.45 10.45 8.18
CA GLY A 246 24.03 10.67 7.90
C GLY A 246 23.25 9.46 7.38
N MET A 247 23.79 8.24 7.53
CA MET A 247 23.19 6.98 7.08
C MET A 247 23.70 5.76 7.86
N LEU A 248 22.97 4.64 7.79
CA LEU A 248 23.43 3.31 8.20
C LEU A 248 23.48 2.39 6.94
N PRO A 249 24.68 2.02 6.45
CA PRO A 249 24.86 1.29 5.18
C PRO A 249 24.27 -0.14 5.13
N VAL A 250 24.00 -0.62 3.92
CA VAL A 250 23.42 -1.95 3.63
C VAL A 250 24.25 -3.12 4.17
N ALA A 251 25.58 -3.00 4.22
CA ALA A 251 26.44 -4.03 4.81
C ALA A 251 26.10 -4.25 6.30
N LYS A 252 26.02 -3.17 7.08
CA LYS A 252 25.67 -3.22 8.51
C LYS A 252 24.19 -3.58 8.75
N LEU A 253 23.28 -3.22 7.83
CA LEU A 253 21.90 -3.75 7.85
C LEU A 253 21.86 -5.28 7.65
N THR A 254 22.73 -5.83 6.80
CA THR A 254 22.88 -7.28 6.61
C THR A 254 23.42 -7.96 7.87
N VAL A 255 24.44 -7.39 8.52
CA VAL A 255 24.95 -7.86 9.82
C VAL A 255 23.83 -7.90 10.88
N LEU A 256 23.07 -6.81 10.97
CA LEU A 256 21.96 -6.67 11.91
C LEU A 256 20.86 -7.72 11.66
N GLN A 257 20.36 -7.85 10.43
CA GLN A 257 19.31 -8.81 10.09
C GLN A 257 19.76 -10.26 10.29
N ASN A 258 21.01 -10.59 9.92
CA ASN A 258 21.55 -11.94 10.10
C ASN A 258 21.59 -12.33 11.59
N ALA A 259 22.04 -11.43 12.46
CA ALA A 259 22.07 -11.68 13.90
C ALA A 259 20.66 -11.75 14.54
N VAL A 260 19.69 -11.01 14.00
CA VAL A 260 18.27 -11.18 14.38
C VAL A 260 17.79 -12.59 14.01
N LEU A 261 18.00 -13.03 12.76
CA LEU A 261 17.55 -14.35 12.30
C LEU A 261 18.24 -15.48 13.07
N GLU A 262 19.56 -15.39 13.31
CA GLU A 262 20.31 -16.33 14.14
C GLU A 262 19.71 -16.48 15.56
N GLN A 263 19.24 -15.38 16.16
CA GLN A 263 18.59 -15.42 17.48
C GLN A 263 17.12 -15.88 17.42
N CYS A 264 16.38 -15.56 16.34
CA CYS A 264 14.92 -15.49 16.39
C CYS A 264 14.14 -16.30 15.35
N ASP A 265 14.74 -16.72 14.24
CA ASP A 265 14.09 -17.49 13.14
C ASP A 265 13.41 -18.76 13.71
N ALA A 266 14.17 -19.60 14.42
CA ALA A 266 13.69 -20.83 15.03
C ALA A 266 12.66 -20.68 16.19
N LEU A 267 12.22 -19.48 16.57
CA LEU A 267 11.30 -19.26 17.72
C LEU A 267 9.84 -19.65 17.44
N ASP A 268 9.50 -19.97 16.20
CA ASP A 268 8.17 -20.44 15.77
C ASP A 268 8.12 -21.96 15.50
N GLY A 269 9.28 -22.61 15.37
CA GLY A 269 9.46 -24.05 15.10
C GLY A 269 9.87 -24.39 13.67
N VAL A 270 10.05 -23.40 12.79
CA VAL A 270 10.59 -23.51 11.43
C VAL A 270 11.88 -22.67 11.34
N SER A 271 12.67 -22.87 10.30
CA SER A 271 13.77 -21.98 9.93
C SER A 271 13.72 -21.71 8.44
N ASP A 272 13.06 -20.61 8.05
CA ASP A 272 12.77 -20.25 6.65
C ASP A 272 13.31 -18.86 6.26
N GLY A 273 13.88 -18.09 7.20
CA GLY A 273 14.59 -16.83 6.94
C GLY A 273 13.77 -15.57 7.16
N TRP A 274 12.67 -15.66 7.90
CA TRP A 274 11.84 -14.54 8.35
C TRP A 274 11.16 -14.87 9.68
N LEU A 275 10.59 -13.87 10.36
CA LEU A 275 9.92 -14.07 11.65
C LEU A 275 8.38 -14.17 11.47
N ASP A 276 7.78 -15.28 11.88
CA ASP A 276 6.31 -15.47 11.94
C ASP A 276 5.63 -14.47 12.91
N ASP A 277 6.27 -14.20 14.05
CA ASP A 277 5.89 -13.13 14.96
C ASP A 277 7.13 -12.49 15.62
N PRO A 278 7.67 -11.39 15.06
CA PRO A 278 8.87 -10.74 15.57
C PRO A 278 8.68 -10.12 16.97
N ARG A 279 7.45 -10.03 17.49
CA ARG A 279 7.22 -9.61 18.90
C ARG A 279 7.71 -10.65 19.91
N ARG A 280 7.96 -11.89 19.47
CA ARG A 280 8.62 -12.95 20.26
C ARG A 280 10.14 -12.80 20.29
N CYS A 281 10.72 -11.97 19.40
CA CYS A 281 12.16 -11.79 19.27
C CYS A 281 12.70 -10.76 20.27
N ALA A 282 13.34 -11.24 21.34
CA ALA A 282 14.00 -10.41 22.34
C ALA A 282 15.44 -10.03 21.94
N PHE A 283 15.61 -9.49 20.73
CA PHE A 283 16.92 -9.08 20.20
C PHE A 283 17.31 -7.67 20.69
N ASP A 284 18.60 -7.45 20.94
CA ASP A 284 19.19 -6.13 21.22
C ASP A 284 20.39 -5.90 20.28
N PRO A 285 20.41 -4.84 19.44
CA PRO A 285 21.52 -4.56 18.52
C PRO A 285 22.86 -4.27 19.21
N GLY A 286 22.89 -4.16 20.55
CA GLY A 286 24.13 -4.20 21.33
C GLY A 286 24.94 -5.50 21.17
N THR A 287 24.33 -6.61 20.74
CA THR A 287 25.03 -7.89 20.48
C THR A 287 26.01 -7.81 19.31
N VAL A 288 25.68 -7.03 18.28
CA VAL A 288 26.49 -6.81 17.07
C VAL A 288 27.36 -5.55 17.15
N GLN A 289 27.56 -4.98 18.35
CA GLN A 289 28.35 -3.76 18.49
C GLN A 289 29.85 -4.01 18.27
N CYS A 290 30.50 -3.13 17.50
CA CYS A 290 31.94 -3.12 17.31
C CYS A 290 32.69 -3.03 18.67
N LYS A 291 33.68 -3.91 18.85
CA LYS A 291 34.53 -3.97 20.07
C LYS A 291 35.46 -2.76 20.20
N SER A 292 35.86 -2.16 19.08
CA SER A 292 36.71 -0.97 18.99
C SER A 292 36.67 -0.41 17.57
N GLY A 293 36.56 0.91 17.42
CA GLY A 293 36.46 1.55 16.11
C GLY A 293 35.12 1.26 15.42
N ASP A 294 35.16 1.12 14.10
CA ASP A 294 34.01 0.84 13.24
C ASP A 294 34.44 -0.04 12.05
N SER A 295 33.57 -0.92 11.56
CA SER A 295 33.76 -1.71 10.32
C SER A 295 32.41 -2.19 9.77
N ASP A 296 32.39 -2.65 8.52
CA ASP A 296 31.17 -3.17 7.86
C ASP A 296 30.61 -4.46 8.51
N ASP A 297 31.41 -5.16 9.33
CA ASP A 297 31.06 -6.42 10.00
C ASP A 297 30.35 -6.23 11.36
N CYS A 298 30.13 -4.98 11.80
CA CYS A 298 29.54 -4.66 13.09
C CYS A 298 28.87 -3.28 13.09
N LEU A 299 28.15 -2.93 14.17
CA LEU A 299 27.57 -1.60 14.35
C LEU A 299 28.40 -0.79 15.34
N SER A 300 28.74 0.46 15.00
CA SER A 300 29.31 1.40 15.96
C SER A 300 28.31 1.69 17.11
N ALA A 301 28.82 2.21 18.23
CA ALA A 301 27.97 2.59 19.36
C ALA A 301 26.89 3.65 19.00
N ALA A 302 27.15 4.49 17.99
CA ALA A 302 26.17 5.46 17.49
C ALA A 302 25.05 4.77 16.69
N GLU A 303 25.40 3.81 15.83
CA GLU A 303 24.44 3.05 15.02
C GLU A 303 23.56 2.15 15.89
N VAL A 304 24.11 1.50 16.92
CA VAL A 304 23.32 0.76 17.93
C VAL A 304 22.30 1.67 18.63
N VAL A 305 22.65 2.94 18.92
CA VAL A 305 21.71 3.91 19.48
C VAL A 305 20.63 4.33 18.47
N ALA A 306 20.98 4.50 17.18
CA ALA A 306 20.02 4.80 16.13
C ALA A 306 19.04 3.63 15.90
N VAL A 307 19.52 2.39 15.81
CA VAL A 307 18.67 1.20 15.65
C VAL A 307 17.74 1.02 16.86
N ARG A 308 18.23 1.21 18.09
CA ARG A 308 17.37 1.21 19.29
C ARG A 308 16.29 2.30 19.26
N LYS A 309 16.54 3.47 18.66
CA LYS A 309 15.49 4.50 18.43
C LYS A 309 14.47 4.04 17.38
N ILE A 310 14.90 3.40 16.29
CA ILE A 310 14.02 2.91 15.21
C ILE A 310 13.11 1.78 15.71
N TYR A 311 13.64 0.82 16.47
CA TYR A 311 12.84 -0.25 17.09
C TYR A 311 11.87 0.26 18.16
N SER A 312 12.23 1.31 18.91
CA SER A 312 11.39 1.81 20.02
C SER A 312 10.37 2.88 19.63
N GLY A 313 10.58 3.60 18.53
CA GLY A 313 9.68 4.63 18.00
C GLY A 313 9.54 5.90 18.86
N PRO A 314 8.84 6.93 18.36
CA PRO A 314 8.74 8.23 19.02
C PRO A 314 7.95 8.17 20.34
N LYS A 315 8.46 8.91 21.32
CA LYS A 315 7.82 9.18 22.62
C LYS A 315 7.83 10.68 22.91
N THR A 316 6.84 11.15 23.67
CA THR A 316 6.85 12.50 24.26
C THR A 316 7.99 12.64 25.28
N ALA A 317 8.35 13.88 25.65
CA ALA A 317 9.26 14.11 26.78
C ALA A 317 8.76 13.48 28.10
N ALA A 318 7.44 13.26 28.24
CA ALA A 318 6.82 12.55 29.36
C ALA A 318 6.79 11.01 29.19
N GLY A 319 7.49 10.45 28.21
CA GLY A 319 7.64 9.00 27.99
C GLY A 319 6.45 8.29 27.34
N LYS A 320 5.36 9.01 26.99
CA LYS A 320 4.19 8.43 26.32
C LYS A 320 4.52 8.11 24.86
N GLN A 321 4.22 6.89 24.41
CA GLN A 321 4.34 6.51 23.00
C GLN A 321 3.47 7.39 22.10
N ILE A 322 4.06 7.91 21.01
CA ILE A 322 3.37 8.66 19.96
C ILE A 322 2.94 7.72 18.82
N TYR A 323 3.83 6.79 18.46
CA TYR A 323 3.66 5.77 17.44
C TYR A 323 4.65 4.62 17.72
N PRO A 324 4.35 3.34 17.42
CA PRO A 324 5.30 2.26 17.64
C PRO A 324 6.57 2.41 16.77
N GLY A 325 7.66 1.78 17.19
CA GLY A 325 8.82 1.55 16.34
C GLY A 325 8.69 0.28 15.51
N PHE A 326 9.69 0.01 14.66
CA PHE A 326 9.69 -1.14 13.77
C PHE A 326 10.06 -2.45 14.50
N PRO A 327 9.47 -3.59 14.10
CA PRO A 327 9.93 -4.90 14.57
C PRO A 327 11.31 -5.23 13.98
N PRO A 328 12.08 -6.14 14.62
CA PRO A 328 13.32 -6.67 14.04
C PRO A 328 13.05 -7.76 12.99
N GLY A 329 14.02 -8.04 12.11
CA GLY A 329 14.05 -9.21 11.24
C GLY A 329 13.78 -8.96 9.74
N SER A 330 13.97 -7.73 9.26
CA SER A 330 13.84 -7.34 7.83
C SER A 330 14.64 -6.08 7.49
N GLU A 331 15.69 -5.81 8.25
CA GLU A 331 16.48 -4.57 8.20
C GLU A 331 17.21 -4.41 6.87
N ALA A 332 17.77 -5.50 6.32
CA ALA A 332 18.44 -5.48 5.03
C ALA A 332 17.48 -5.38 3.83
N ALA A 333 16.17 -5.61 4.03
CA ALA A 333 15.20 -5.69 2.94
C ALA A 333 14.78 -4.32 2.38
N GLN A 334 14.36 -3.38 3.24
CA GLN A 334 13.84 -2.06 2.81
C GLN A 334 14.28 -0.86 3.66
N TRP A 335 15.01 -1.04 4.77
CA TRP A 335 15.39 0.10 5.61
C TRP A 335 16.27 1.12 4.90
N ASN A 336 17.15 0.70 3.97
CA ASN A 336 17.98 1.64 3.21
C ASN A 336 17.16 2.64 2.38
N GLN A 337 16.01 2.21 1.82
CA GLN A 337 15.09 3.11 1.11
C GLN A 337 14.29 4.00 2.07
N TRP A 338 13.74 3.40 3.13
CA TRP A 338 12.72 4.07 3.94
C TRP A 338 13.26 4.81 5.16
N LEU A 339 14.34 4.33 5.78
CA LEU A 339 14.74 4.72 7.15
C LEU A 339 16.20 5.16 7.26
N THR A 340 17.15 4.51 6.57
CA THR A 340 18.58 4.61 6.90
C THR A 340 19.53 5.07 5.80
N GLY A 341 19.18 5.04 4.52
CA GLY A 341 20.04 5.57 3.46
C GLY A 341 20.16 7.10 3.52
N ALA A 342 21.14 7.71 2.82
CA ALA A 342 21.36 9.17 2.87
C ALA A 342 20.13 10.00 2.44
N GLU A 343 19.41 9.56 1.40
CA GLU A 343 18.08 10.06 1.07
C GLU A 343 17.03 8.97 1.29
N THR A 344 16.07 9.21 2.18
CA THR A 344 15.01 8.25 2.52
C THR A 344 13.62 8.78 2.27
N ASP A 345 12.70 7.86 2.04
CA ASP A 345 11.30 8.20 1.82
C ASP A 345 10.66 8.74 3.12
N ALA A 346 11.02 8.23 4.31
CA ALA A 346 10.60 8.83 5.58
C ALA A 346 11.05 10.30 5.75
N ALA A 347 12.25 10.65 5.29
CA ALA A 347 12.73 12.03 5.32
C ALA A 347 11.88 12.95 4.42
N MET A 348 11.56 12.49 3.19
CA MET A 348 10.64 13.20 2.28
C MET A 348 9.25 13.36 2.91
N PHE A 349 8.62 12.25 3.33
CA PHE A 349 7.26 12.26 3.89
C PHE A 349 7.14 13.17 5.11
N SER A 350 8.03 13.02 6.10
CA SER A 350 7.99 13.82 7.31
C SER A 350 8.28 15.30 7.05
N THR A 351 9.37 15.62 6.33
CA THR A 351 9.75 17.01 6.06
C THR A 351 8.64 17.75 5.32
N GLU A 352 8.12 17.18 4.24
CA GLU A 352 7.14 17.87 3.41
C GLU A 352 5.75 17.96 4.05
N TYR A 353 5.36 17.01 4.91
CA TYR A 353 4.12 17.14 5.68
C TYR A 353 4.18 18.38 6.60
N PHE A 354 5.25 18.48 7.39
CA PHE A 354 5.40 19.59 8.33
C PHE A 354 5.63 20.93 7.59
N ARG A 355 6.50 20.96 6.57
CA ARG A 355 6.78 22.14 5.74
C ARG A 355 5.53 22.68 5.04
N ASN A 356 4.84 21.83 4.27
CA ASN A 356 3.84 22.27 3.29
C ASN A 356 2.40 22.24 3.82
N MET A 357 2.07 21.35 4.76
CA MET A 357 0.71 21.24 5.33
C MET A 357 0.60 21.83 6.75
N VAL A 358 1.55 21.55 7.65
CA VAL A 358 1.44 21.97 9.06
C VAL A 358 1.85 23.44 9.26
N PHE A 359 3.02 23.84 8.78
CA PHE A 359 3.54 25.20 8.96
C PHE A 359 3.30 26.13 7.78
N GLU A 360 3.10 25.59 6.58
CA GLU A 360 2.91 26.35 5.32
C GLU A 360 4.07 27.33 5.06
N LYS A 361 5.30 26.85 5.30
CA LYS A 361 6.55 27.62 5.25
C LYS A 361 7.59 26.90 4.38
N PRO A 362 7.88 27.37 3.16
CA PRO A 362 8.84 26.73 2.26
C PRO A 362 10.27 26.61 2.82
N ASP A 363 10.64 27.47 3.77
CA ASP A 363 11.93 27.55 4.46
C ASP A 363 12.00 26.74 5.77
N TRP A 364 10.96 25.97 6.10
CA TRP A 364 10.97 25.11 7.27
C TRP A 364 11.72 23.80 7.02
N GLU A 365 12.59 23.44 7.96
CA GLU A 365 13.44 22.24 7.90
C GLU A 365 13.18 21.28 9.06
N LEU A 366 13.33 19.98 8.82
CA LEU A 366 12.99 18.92 9.78
C LEU A 366 13.73 19.04 11.12
N ALA A 367 14.95 19.57 11.13
CA ALA A 367 15.74 19.83 12.34
C ALA A 367 15.10 20.88 13.28
N GLN A 368 14.09 21.63 12.83
CA GLN A 368 13.33 22.58 13.66
C GLN A 368 12.18 21.91 14.45
N LEU A 369 11.87 20.64 14.16
CA LEU A 369 10.74 19.91 14.72
C LEU A 369 10.91 19.61 16.21
N ASN A 370 9.86 19.87 16.99
CA ASN A 370 9.74 19.45 18.38
C ASN A 370 8.39 18.74 18.55
N LEU A 371 8.41 17.42 18.76
CA LEU A 371 7.18 16.60 18.74
C LEU A 371 6.15 17.02 19.82
N ASP A 372 6.58 17.43 21.01
CA ASP A 372 5.68 17.88 22.08
C ASP A 372 5.00 19.23 21.76
N ARG A 373 5.70 20.14 21.05
CA ARG A 373 5.19 21.45 20.60
C ARG A 373 4.32 21.35 19.34
N ASP A 374 4.77 20.57 18.36
CA ASP A 374 4.31 20.67 16.97
C ASP A 374 3.25 19.62 16.61
N LEU A 375 3.28 18.44 17.24
CA LEU A 375 2.28 17.41 17.00
C LEU A 375 0.86 17.88 17.37
N PRO A 376 0.62 18.63 18.46
CA PRO A 376 -0.70 19.23 18.74
C PRO A 376 -1.19 20.18 17.64
N ILE A 377 -0.29 20.92 16.98
CA ILE A 377 -0.63 21.84 15.87
C ILE A 377 -1.06 21.03 14.64
N ALA A 378 -0.27 20.00 14.29
CA ALA A 378 -0.59 19.09 13.20
C ALA A 378 -1.93 18.37 13.41
N ARG A 379 -2.16 17.84 14.62
CA ARG A 379 -3.42 17.21 15.05
C ARG A 379 -4.61 18.15 14.88
N ALA A 380 -4.52 19.36 15.45
CA ALA A 380 -5.58 20.36 15.39
C ALA A 380 -5.97 20.76 13.96
N LYS A 381 -5.01 20.80 13.02
CA LYS A 381 -5.28 21.02 11.59
C LYS A 381 -5.94 19.82 10.91
N HIS A 382 -5.38 18.61 11.02
CA HIS A 382 -5.67 17.53 10.06
C HIS A 382 -6.33 16.25 10.62
N ASP A 383 -6.56 16.11 11.93
CA ASP A 383 -7.24 14.92 12.50
C ASP A 383 -8.63 14.69 11.86
N LYS A 384 -9.36 15.77 11.54
CA LYS A 384 -10.70 15.71 10.91
C LYS A 384 -10.67 15.56 9.39
N ILE A 385 -9.47 15.57 8.79
CA ILE A 385 -9.27 15.63 7.34
C ILE A 385 -8.66 14.33 6.81
N MET A 386 -7.52 13.89 7.35
CA MET A 386 -6.75 12.78 6.76
C MET A 386 -6.56 11.57 7.68
N VAL A 387 -6.75 11.72 8.99
CA VAL A 387 -6.59 10.63 9.97
C VAL A 387 -7.83 9.74 9.98
N SER A 388 -7.63 8.44 9.80
CA SER A 388 -8.64 7.39 9.91
C SER A 388 -8.36 6.47 11.11
N ASN A 389 -8.30 7.05 12.31
CA ASN A 389 -8.08 6.31 13.57
C ASN A 389 -9.33 6.15 14.45
N ASN A 390 -10.54 6.47 13.96
CA ASN A 390 -11.77 6.33 14.74
C ASN A 390 -12.14 4.84 14.94
N PRO A 391 -12.17 4.32 16.18
CA PRO A 391 -12.49 2.90 16.43
C PRO A 391 -13.99 2.58 16.39
N ASP A 392 -14.88 3.59 16.24
CA ASP A 392 -16.33 3.42 16.29
C ASP A 392 -16.95 3.04 14.93
N LEU A 393 -16.64 1.84 14.44
CA LEU A 393 -17.13 1.32 13.14
C LEU A 393 -18.60 0.84 13.17
N ARG A 394 -19.43 1.28 14.12
CA ARG A 394 -20.81 0.78 14.30
C ARG A 394 -21.71 1.02 13.10
N ALA A 395 -21.51 2.08 12.32
CA ALA A 395 -22.30 2.35 11.12
C ALA A 395 -22.05 1.28 10.04
N PHE A 396 -20.78 1.09 9.68
CA PHE A 396 -20.31 0.07 8.73
C PHE A 396 -20.74 -1.35 9.12
N ALA A 397 -20.51 -1.73 10.39
CA ALA A 397 -20.88 -3.04 10.91
C ALA A 397 -22.40 -3.29 10.87
N LYS A 398 -23.24 -2.28 11.20
CA LYS A 398 -24.70 -2.40 11.23
C LYS A 398 -25.33 -2.63 9.86
N ARG A 399 -24.77 -2.06 8.80
CA ARG A 399 -25.22 -2.34 7.41
C ARG A 399 -24.63 -3.65 6.84
N GLY A 400 -23.87 -4.39 7.64
CA GLY A 400 -23.34 -5.70 7.30
C GLY A 400 -22.02 -5.70 6.53
N GLY A 401 -21.37 -4.53 6.42
CA GLY A 401 -20.07 -4.36 5.75
C GLY A 401 -18.96 -5.19 6.39
N LYS A 402 -17.96 -5.60 5.60
CA LYS A 402 -16.82 -6.42 6.02
C LYS A 402 -15.49 -5.71 5.80
N LEU A 403 -14.58 -5.84 6.75
CA LEU A 403 -13.25 -5.23 6.72
C LEU A 403 -12.19 -6.31 6.92
N ILE A 404 -11.31 -6.48 5.94
CA ILE A 404 -10.09 -7.27 6.11
C ILE A 404 -8.90 -6.31 6.10
N MET A 405 -8.09 -6.37 7.15
CA MET A 405 -6.82 -5.67 7.26
C MET A 405 -5.68 -6.67 7.04
N TYR A 406 -4.59 -6.24 6.42
CA TYR A 406 -3.37 -7.04 6.37
C TYR A 406 -2.11 -6.19 6.53
N HIS A 407 -1.01 -6.76 7.03
CA HIS A 407 0.26 -6.05 7.20
C HIS A 407 1.45 -7.02 7.13
N GLY A 408 2.49 -6.65 6.40
CA GLY A 408 3.75 -7.39 6.37
C GLY A 408 4.58 -7.17 7.63
N TRP A 409 5.19 -8.22 8.18
CA TRP A 409 6.08 -8.04 9.35
C TRP A 409 7.38 -7.31 9.00
N GLY A 410 7.84 -7.38 7.74
CA GLY A 410 9.02 -6.69 7.23
C GLY A 410 8.74 -5.31 6.63
N ASP A 411 7.56 -4.74 6.88
CA ASP A 411 7.21 -3.39 6.41
C ASP A 411 8.16 -2.34 7.03
N ALA A 412 8.92 -1.63 6.19
CA ALA A 412 9.87 -0.59 6.59
C ALA A 412 9.31 0.84 6.44
N ALA A 413 8.11 1.00 5.87
CA ALA A 413 7.44 2.28 5.71
C ALA A 413 6.51 2.60 6.89
N ILE A 414 5.80 1.57 7.37
CA ILE A 414 4.76 1.66 8.39
C ILE A 414 4.97 0.49 9.37
N PRO A 415 5.17 0.73 10.68
CA PRO A 415 5.37 -0.36 11.63
C PRO A 415 4.09 -1.19 11.78
N ALA A 416 4.17 -2.48 11.49
CA ALA A 416 3.06 -3.44 11.52
C ALA A 416 2.27 -3.46 12.84
N GLN A 417 2.96 -3.22 13.96
CA GLN A 417 2.38 -3.11 15.31
C GLN A 417 1.30 -2.01 15.43
N SER A 418 1.32 -0.99 14.57
CA SER A 418 0.30 0.07 14.52
C SER A 418 -1.07 -0.47 14.08
N THR A 419 -1.09 -1.42 13.16
CA THR A 419 -2.33 -2.01 12.61
C THR A 419 -2.98 -2.95 13.61
N ILE A 420 -2.18 -3.69 14.38
CA ILE A 420 -2.63 -4.42 15.57
C ILE A 420 -3.26 -3.44 16.57
N ALA A 421 -2.61 -2.31 16.87
CA ALA A 421 -3.11 -1.32 17.83
C ALA A 421 -4.46 -0.70 17.42
N TYR A 422 -4.66 -0.38 16.13
CA TYR A 422 -5.98 0.04 15.63
C TYR A 422 -7.04 -1.07 15.78
N ARG A 423 -6.70 -2.30 15.36
CA ARG A 423 -7.60 -3.46 15.44
C ARG A 423 -8.04 -3.74 16.88
N ASP A 424 -7.13 -3.62 17.84
CA ASP A 424 -7.42 -3.80 19.26
C ASP A 424 -8.16 -2.59 19.86
N ALA A 425 -7.95 -1.37 19.36
CA ALA A 425 -8.77 -0.20 19.74
C ALA A 425 -10.23 -0.34 19.29
N VAL A 426 -10.49 -0.87 18.08
CA VAL A 426 -11.86 -1.21 17.63
C VAL A 426 -12.48 -2.29 18.53
N ARG A 427 -11.73 -3.34 18.90
CA ARG A 427 -12.20 -4.37 19.84
C ARG A 427 -12.49 -3.83 21.24
N ALA A 428 -11.68 -2.90 21.74
CA ALA A 428 -11.93 -2.23 23.01
C ALA A 428 -13.15 -1.30 22.96
N LYS A 429 -13.43 -0.68 21.81
CA LYS A 429 -14.56 0.23 21.60
C LYS A 429 -15.90 -0.49 21.37
N LEU A 430 -15.89 -1.65 20.72
CA LEU A 430 -17.10 -2.36 20.27
C LEU A 430 -17.36 -3.69 21.00
N GLY A 431 -16.35 -4.25 21.67
CA GLY A 431 -16.37 -5.60 22.20
C GLY A 431 -15.92 -6.63 21.17
N ALA A 432 -15.00 -7.52 21.56
CA ALA A 432 -14.38 -8.52 20.68
C ALA A 432 -15.40 -9.32 19.84
N ALA A 433 -16.44 -9.85 20.48
CA ALA A 433 -17.46 -10.66 19.83
C ALA A 433 -18.31 -9.89 18.80
N GLU A 434 -18.37 -8.55 18.84
CA GLU A 434 -19.00 -7.76 17.79
C GLU A 434 -18.01 -7.41 16.68
N THR A 435 -16.78 -7.05 17.01
CA THR A 435 -15.71 -6.77 16.03
C THR A 435 -15.43 -7.97 15.14
N ASP A 436 -15.24 -9.16 15.73
CA ASP A 436 -14.81 -10.36 15.01
C ASP A 436 -15.91 -10.89 14.03
N LYS A 437 -17.15 -10.37 14.09
CA LYS A 437 -18.22 -10.64 13.09
C LYS A 437 -18.03 -9.91 11.76
N PHE A 438 -17.26 -8.82 11.75
CA PHE A 438 -17.14 -7.94 10.58
C PHE A 438 -15.71 -7.52 10.25
N MET A 439 -14.75 -7.70 11.17
CA MET A 439 -13.37 -7.26 10.99
C MET A 439 -12.38 -8.39 11.27
N GLN A 440 -11.47 -8.64 10.32
CA GLN A 440 -10.34 -9.56 10.47
C GLN A 440 -9.02 -8.83 10.18
N LEU A 441 -7.93 -9.35 10.74
CA LEU A 441 -6.56 -8.89 10.50
C LEU A 441 -5.70 -10.11 10.19
N TYR A 442 -4.89 -10.03 9.14
CA TYR A 442 -3.89 -11.04 8.75
C TYR A 442 -2.50 -10.40 8.82
N MET A 443 -1.64 -10.91 9.71
CA MET A 443 -0.22 -10.57 9.68
C MET A 443 0.46 -11.47 8.65
N VAL A 444 1.43 -10.93 7.91
CA VAL A 444 2.09 -11.63 6.81
C VAL A 444 3.59 -11.77 7.11
N PRO A 445 4.05 -12.94 7.58
CA PRO A 445 5.46 -13.24 7.81
C PRO A 445 6.32 -13.02 6.56
N GLY A 446 7.48 -12.39 6.73
CA GLY A 446 8.44 -12.14 5.66
C GLY A 446 7.95 -11.24 4.51
N MET A 447 6.76 -10.63 4.59
CA MET A 447 6.33 -9.63 3.61
C MET A 447 6.81 -8.22 4.00
N ASN A 448 7.29 -7.48 3.00
CA ASN A 448 7.73 -6.08 3.07
C ASN A 448 6.52 -5.09 3.03
N HIS A 449 6.78 -3.80 2.75
CA HIS A 449 5.72 -2.82 2.57
C HIS A 449 4.79 -3.16 1.40
N CYS A 450 3.55 -3.52 1.71
CA CYS A 450 2.46 -3.93 0.82
C CYS A 450 2.66 -5.20 -0.04
N LEU A 451 3.88 -5.51 -0.48
CA LEU A 451 4.24 -6.62 -1.37
C LEU A 451 5.75 -6.91 -1.31
N GLY A 452 6.17 -8.07 -1.83
CA GLY A 452 7.57 -8.50 -1.82
C GLY A 452 8.09 -8.84 -0.41
N GLY A 453 9.41 -8.99 -0.27
CA GLY A 453 10.06 -9.53 0.93
C GLY A 453 10.41 -11.03 0.76
N PRO A 454 11.12 -11.66 1.70
CA PRO A 454 11.52 -13.06 1.56
C PRO A 454 10.34 -14.06 1.67
N GLY A 455 9.31 -13.76 2.48
CA GLY A 455 8.21 -14.68 2.78
C GLY A 455 7.02 -14.62 1.79
N PRO A 456 6.04 -15.53 1.90
CA PRO A 456 4.88 -15.61 1.01
C PRO A 456 4.01 -14.34 1.02
N ASN A 457 4.02 -13.61 -0.08
CA ASN A 457 3.47 -12.27 -0.22
C ASN A 457 2.46 -12.09 -1.37
N ASP A 458 2.13 -13.15 -2.11
CA ASP A 458 1.06 -13.16 -3.10
C ASP A 458 -0.17 -13.89 -2.52
N PHE A 459 -1.35 -13.26 -2.52
CA PHE A 459 -2.58 -13.83 -1.96
C PHE A 459 -3.84 -13.14 -2.50
N ASP A 460 -4.86 -13.93 -2.84
CA ASP A 460 -6.16 -13.43 -3.31
C ASP A 460 -7.05 -12.95 -2.14
N MET A 461 -6.78 -11.73 -1.69
CA MET A 461 -7.55 -11.05 -0.66
C MET A 461 -8.94 -10.61 -1.14
N ILE A 462 -9.14 -10.39 -2.45
CA ILE A 462 -10.43 -9.95 -2.98
C ILE A 462 -11.45 -11.08 -3.03
N ALA A 463 -11.08 -12.28 -3.50
CA ALA A 463 -11.97 -13.43 -3.43
C ALA A 463 -12.20 -13.91 -1.98
N ALA A 464 -11.26 -13.66 -1.06
CA ALA A 464 -11.50 -13.87 0.37
C ALA A 464 -12.58 -12.92 0.92
N MET A 465 -12.52 -11.64 0.53
CA MET A 465 -13.54 -10.63 0.85
C MET A 465 -14.89 -10.94 0.21
N GLU A 466 -14.94 -11.31 -1.07
CA GLU A 466 -16.16 -11.72 -1.77
C GLU A 466 -16.88 -12.83 -1.00
N ARG A 467 -16.16 -13.92 -0.68
CA ARG A 467 -16.73 -15.06 0.04
C ARG A 467 -17.34 -14.62 1.37
N TRP A 468 -16.71 -13.67 2.07
CA TRP A 468 -17.26 -13.14 3.33
C TRP A 468 -18.49 -12.24 3.15
N VAL A 469 -18.47 -11.33 2.17
CA VAL A 469 -19.58 -10.41 1.89
C VAL A 469 -20.80 -11.18 1.39
N GLU A 470 -20.60 -12.17 0.51
CA GLU A 470 -21.69 -12.86 -0.20
C GLU A 470 -22.24 -14.06 0.58
N THR A 471 -21.38 -14.88 1.20
CA THR A 471 -21.82 -16.07 1.99
C THR A 471 -21.99 -15.80 3.48
N LYS A 472 -21.58 -14.62 3.97
CA LYS A 472 -21.50 -14.24 5.39
C LYS A 472 -20.53 -15.09 6.24
N THR A 473 -19.79 -16.02 5.63
CA THR A 473 -18.79 -16.86 6.30
C THR A 473 -17.41 -16.20 6.27
N PRO A 474 -16.76 -15.88 7.41
CA PRO A 474 -15.40 -15.34 7.42
C PRO A 474 -14.39 -16.39 6.92
N PRO A 475 -13.33 -15.99 6.19
CA PRO A 475 -12.21 -16.88 5.91
C PRO A 475 -11.58 -17.39 7.22
N LYS A 476 -11.25 -18.68 7.24
CA LYS A 476 -10.54 -19.34 8.37
C LYS A 476 -9.03 -19.18 8.25
N GLU A 477 -8.56 -19.13 7.01
CA GLU A 477 -7.18 -18.93 6.57
C GLU A 477 -7.24 -18.39 5.13
N ILE A 478 -6.14 -17.77 4.68
CA ILE A 478 -5.96 -17.34 3.30
C ILE A 478 -4.58 -17.84 2.87
N ILE A 479 -4.50 -18.70 1.85
CA ILE A 479 -3.20 -19.22 1.40
C ILE A 479 -2.43 -18.10 0.71
N ALA A 480 -1.21 -17.85 1.18
CA ALA A 480 -0.23 -16.99 0.53
C ALA A 480 0.88 -17.81 -0.10
N ALA A 481 1.41 -17.31 -1.21
CA ALA A 481 2.47 -17.91 -2.01
C ALA A 481 3.68 -16.97 -2.16
N LYS A 482 4.86 -17.57 -2.32
CA LYS A 482 6.07 -16.94 -2.84
C LYS A 482 6.37 -17.53 -4.22
N TYR A 483 6.53 -16.68 -5.23
CA TYR A 483 6.88 -17.10 -6.58
C TYR A 483 8.31 -16.70 -6.94
N ALA A 484 8.97 -17.48 -7.81
CA ALA A 484 10.33 -17.19 -8.29
C ALA A 484 10.39 -15.93 -9.19
N ASN A 485 9.26 -15.56 -9.81
CA ASN A 485 9.10 -14.29 -10.52
C ASN A 485 7.77 -13.62 -10.14
N GLU A 486 7.82 -12.78 -9.12
CA GLU A 486 6.65 -12.04 -8.59
C GLU A 486 6.03 -11.09 -9.61
N TYR A 487 6.78 -10.67 -10.63
CA TYR A 487 6.32 -9.73 -11.66
C TYR A 487 5.60 -10.43 -12.84
N ALA A 488 5.57 -11.76 -12.88
CA ALA A 488 4.94 -12.53 -13.96
C ALA A 488 3.45 -12.16 -14.14
N GLY A 489 2.69 -12.08 -13.04
CA GLY A 489 1.27 -11.73 -13.07
C GLY A 489 0.99 -10.33 -13.62
N LEU A 490 1.85 -9.35 -13.35
CA LEU A 490 1.75 -7.99 -13.91
C LEU A 490 1.97 -7.94 -15.43
N LEU A 491 2.65 -8.94 -15.98
CA LEU A 491 2.88 -9.11 -17.42
C LEU A 491 1.84 -10.03 -18.09
N GLY A 492 0.83 -10.50 -17.33
CA GLY A 492 -0.14 -11.49 -17.81
C GLY A 492 0.43 -12.89 -18.02
N LEU A 493 1.60 -13.17 -17.47
CA LEU A 493 2.27 -14.47 -17.54
C LEU A 493 1.88 -15.33 -16.34
N PRO A 494 1.75 -16.67 -16.49
CA PRO A 494 1.57 -17.55 -15.34
C PRO A 494 2.80 -17.46 -14.42
N PRO A 495 2.63 -17.34 -13.09
CA PRO A 495 3.74 -17.18 -12.15
C PRO A 495 4.56 -18.46 -11.93
N GLY A 496 4.09 -19.59 -12.43
CA GLY A 496 4.65 -20.92 -12.18
C GLY A 496 4.12 -21.53 -10.89
N ASP A 497 4.77 -22.59 -10.43
CA ASP A 497 4.50 -23.19 -9.12
C ASP A 497 5.08 -22.30 -7.99
N PRO A 498 4.44 -22.26 -6.80
CA PRO A 498 4.97 -21.52 -5.67
C PRO A 498 6.26 -22.19 -5.14
N VAL A 499 7.25 -21.37 -4.80
CA VAL A 499 8.50 -21.81 -4.14
C VAL A 499 8.25 -22.08 -2.65
N VAL A 500 7.42 -21.26 -2.01
CA VAL A 500 6.98 -21.41 -0.61
C VAL A 500 5.51 -21.01 -0.50
N SER A 501 4.77 -21.62 0.41
CA SER A 501 3.38 -21.27 0.72
C SER A 501 3.06 -21.38 2.22
N ARG A 502 2.21 -20.48 2.73
CA ARG A 502 1.76 -20.46 4.15
C ARG A 502 0.26 -20.15 4.22
N PRO A 503 -0.49 -20.70 5.19
CA PRO A 503 -1.80 -20.17 5.54
C PRO A 503 -1.64 -18.88 6.35
N LEU A 504 -2.12 -17.75 5.82
CA LEU A 504 -2.28 -16.53 6.60
C LEU A 504 -3.45 -16.71 7.57
N CYS A 505 -3.21 -16.45 8.85
CA CYS A 505 -4.13 -16.77 9.92
C CYS A 505 -4.84 -15.53 10.50
N PRO A 506 -6.12 -15.64 10.91
CA PRO A 506 -6.84 -14.54 11.54
C PRO A 506 -6.21 -14.17 12.90
N TYR A 507 -5.55 -13.03 12.97
CA TYR A 507 -4.86 -12.53 14.16
C TYR A 507 -5.80 -12.55 15.39
N PRO A 508 -5.37 -13.07 16.57
CA PRO A 508 -3.98 -13.39 16.94
C PRO A 508 -3.53 -14.84 16.67
N GLN A 509 -4.17 -15.56 15.74
CA GLN A 509 -3.63 -16.85 15.28
C GLN A 509 -2.43 -16.66 14.35
N VAL A 510 -1.57 -17.67 14.32
CA VAL A 510 -0.35 -17.78 13.51
C VAL A 510 -0.27 -19.15 12.83
N ALA A 511 0.65 -19.32 11.87
CA ALA A 511 0.82 -20.58 11.16
C ALA A 511 1.62 -21.58 12.01
N LEU A 512 0.95 -22.60 12.54
CA LEU A 512 1.61 -23.67 13.30
C LEU A 512 2.00 -24.82 12.37
N TYR A 513 3.30 -25.10 12.26
CA TYR A 513 3.81 -26.27 11.55
C TYR A 513 3.40 -27.58 12.26
N LYS A 514 2.99 -28.59 11.49
CA LYS A 514 2.49 -29.88 12.01
C LYS A 514 3.60 -30.84 12.45
N GLY A 515 4.87 -30.47 12.32
CA GLY A 515 6.02 -31.31 12.66
C GLY A 515 6.34 -32.40 11.63
N GLN A 516 5.66 -32.41 10.48
CA GLN A 516 5.82 -33.40 9.41
C GLN A 516 5.49 -32.77 8.04
N GLY A 517 6.15 -33.27 6.99
CA GLY A 517 6.03 -32.79 5.61
C GLY A 517 7.15 -31.82 5.21
N SER A 518 7.00 -31.14 4.08
CA SER A 518 7.87 -30.00 3.73
C SER A 518 7.45 -28.76 4.51
N THR A 519 8.42 -27.99 4.99
CA THR A 519 8.18 -26.65 5.53
C THR A 519 7.74 -25.66 4.45
N ASP A 520 7.85 -25.97 3.15
CA ASP A 520 7.51 -25.00 2.08
C ASP A 520 6.04 -25.10 1.63
N GLU A 521 5.30 -26.09 2.12
CA GLU A 521 3.92 -26.39 1.73
C GLU A 521 2.92 -25.95 2.81
N ALA A 522 1.99 -25.05 2.47
CA ALA A 522 0.94 -24.59 3.38
C ALA A 522 0.08 -25.74 3.97
N ALA A 523 -0.05 -26.84 3.23
CA ALA A 523 -0.75 -28.05 3.68
C ALA A 523 -0.16 -28.66 4.97
N ASN A 524 1.11 -28.41 5.27
CA ASN A 524 1.79 -28.90 6.47
C ASN A 524 1.69 -27.94 7.68
N PHE A 525 0.89 -26.86 7.54
CA PHE A 525 0.61 -25.89 8.60
C PHE A 525 -0.90 -25.86 8.94
N SER A 526 -1.23 -25.26 10.08
CA SER A 526 -2.61 -24.99 10.48
C SER A 526 -2.67 -23.76 11.39
N CYS A 527 -3.70 -22.92 11.23
CA CYS A 527 -3.88 -21.74 12.07
C CYS A 527 -4.22 -22.10 13.52
N GLY A 528 -3.51 -21.47 14.47
CA GLY A 528 -3.73 -21.65 15.90
C GLY A 528 -3.07 -20.55 16.74
N LEU A 529 -3.25 -20.62 18.06
CA LEU A 529 -2.55 -19.75 19.01
C LEU A 529 -1.23 -20.40 19.45
N ARG A 530 -0.18 -19.61 19.70
CA ARG A 530 1.15 -20.04 20.19
C ARG A 530 1.55 -19.27 21.46
#